data_AF-A0A7W9W8P9-F1
#
_entry.id   AF-A0A7W9W8P9-F1
#
_cell.length_a   1.000
_cell.length_b   1.000
_cell.length_c   1.000
_cell.angle_alpha   90.00
_cell.angle_beta   90.00
_cell.angle_gamma   90.00
#
_symmetry.space_group_name_H-M   'P 1'
#
loop_
_entity.id
_entity.type
_entity.pdbx_description
1 polymer ?
#
loop_
_entity_poly.entity_id
_entity_poly.type
_entity_poly.pdbx_seq_one_letter_code
_entity_poly.pdbx_strand_id
1 'polypeptide(L)'
;MSDELPAPDGFPELPPAPPELPDTLYTIRYDYGTPFSYGPIGQEVAWVFASEELAQSSIAEALEAEPDAGELSASEVTLEELADRFPMVLFVDTTGNLWPLVLQQAEPLESPDDTPLPDEPYALFVHGGGIDRYLEEPREGDWVVHRDDDEEIDYVLFFEDLDTAEQILADFIEATGESAEVRRTRADTLTEDQGVRYYHASGHIEDLPRKEYLRRCR
;
A
#
# COMPACT_ATOMS: atom_id res chain seq x y z
N MET A 1 22.82 55.53 4.01
CA MET A 1 21.40 55.37 3.69
C MET A 1 21.28 53.97 3.15
N SER A 2 20.89 53.04 4.01
CA SER A 2 20.68 51.65 3.64
C SER A 2 19.20 51.52 3.31
N ASP A 3 18.90 51.31 2.03
CA ASP A 3 17.57 50.89 1.58
C ASP A 3 17.30 49.49 2.17
N GLU A 4 16.44 49.42 3.19
CA GLU A 4 15.76 48.18 3.55
C GLU A 4 14.75 47.90 2.43
N LEU A 5 15.00 46.86 1.65
CA LEU A 5 14.01 46.31 0.73
C LEU A 5 12.83 45.79 1.57
N PRO A 6 11.57 46.08 1.18
CA PRO A 6 10.42 45.50 1.87
C PRO A 6 10.47 43.98 1.73
N ALA A 7 10.26 43.28 2.85
CA ALA A 7 10.07 41.84 2.83
C ALA A 7 8.90 41.51 1.89
N PRO A 8 9.03 40.53 0.98
CA PRO A 8 7.93 40.16 0.11
C PRO A 8 6.77 39.61 0.94
N ASP A 9 5.66 40.34 0.95
CA ASP A 9 4.35 39.83 1.36
C ASP A 9 4.00 38.64 0.47
N GLY A 10 3.89 37.45 1.06
CA GLY A 10 3.46 36.24 0.34
C GLY A 10 4.27 34.97 0.58
N PHE A 11 4.94 34.81 1.72
CA PHE A 11 5.24 33.45 2.16
C PHE A 11 3.93 32.77 2.55
N PRO A 12 3.65 31.53 2.06
CA PRO A 12 2.55 30.76 2.61
C PRO A 12 2.75 30.71 4.13
N GLU A 13 1.68 30.98 4.88
CA GLU A 13 1.69 30.79 6.33
C GLU A 13 2.30 29.42 6.59
N LEU A 14 3.33 29.38 7.45
CA LEU A 14 3.91 28.10 7.87
C LEU A 14 2.76 27.19 8.28
N PRO A 15 2.77 25.90 7.89
CA PRO A 15 1.71 24.99 8.28
C PRO A 15 1.53 25.11 9.79
N PRO A 16 0.28 25.17 10.28
CA PRO A 16 0.02 25.33 11.70
C PRO A 16 0.80 24.25 12.47
N ALA A 17 1.31 24.61 13.65
CA ALA A 17 2.04 23.66 14.48
C ALA A 17 1.17 22.40 14.69
N PRO A 18 1.76 21.19 14.67
CA PRO A 18 0.99 19.96 14.88
C PRO A 18 0.24 20.04 16.22
N PRO A 19 -1.02 19.58 16.27
CA PRO A 19 -1.83 19.65 17.47
C PRO A 19 -1.22 18.76 18.55
N GLU A 20 -1.36 19.17 19.82
CA GLU A 20 -1.11 18.25 20.92
C GLU A 20 -2.10 17.10 20.83
N LEU A 21 -1.58 15.87 20.82
CA LEU A 21 -2.42 14.68 20.74
C LEU A 21 -3.12 14.45 22.09
N PRO A 22 -4.41 14.08 22.09
CA PRO A 22 -5.10 13.70 23.31
C PRO A 22 -4.53 12.38 23.89
N ASP A 23 -4.72 12.19 25.19
CA ASP A 23 -4.29 10.96 25.90
C ASP A 23 -4.98 9.69 25.40
N THR A 24 -6.14 9.85 24.75
CA THR A 24 -6.94 8.75 24.20
C THR A 24 -7.29 9.06 22.76
N LEU A 25 -6.99 8.11 21.89
CA LEU A 25 -7.24 8.18 20.46
C LEU A 25 -8.25 7.12 20.07
N TYR A 26 -8.98 7.38 19.00
CA TYR A 26 -9.99 6.47 18.47
C TYR A 26 -9.72 6.16 17.01
N THR A 27 -10.13 4.98 16.55
CA THR A 27 -10.14 4.61 15.13
C THR A 27 -11.44 3.92 14.79
N ILE A 28 -11.76 3.86 13.50
CA ILE A 28 -12.86 3.05 12.98
C ILE A 28 -12.27 1.65 12.70
N ARG A 29 -12.95 0.59 13.12
CA ARG A 29 -12.53 -0.80 12.87
C ARG A 29 -13.65 -1.57 12.19
N TYR A 30 -13.24 -2.54 11.38
CA TYR A 30 -14.10 -3.64 10.94
C TYR A 30 -14.49 -4.52 12.14
N ASP A 31 -15.53 -5.33 11.99
CA ASP A 31 -16.02 -6.28 13.00
C ASP A 31 -14.98 -7.32 13.45
N TYR A 32 -14.03 -7.67 12.57
CA TYR A 32 -12.86 -8.52 12.87
C TYR A 32 -11.69 -7.76 13.55
N GLY A 33 -11.86 -6.49 13.89
CA GLY A 33 -10.96 -5.71 14.77
C GLY A 33 -9.80 -5.00 14.07
N THR A 34 -9.74 -5.05 12.73
CA THR A 34 -8.75 -4.33 11.92
C THR A 34 -9.12 -2.85 11.77
N PRO A 35 -8.19 -1.90 11.87
CA PRO A 35 -8.45 -0.49 11.57
C PRO A 35 -8.89 -0.29 10.11
N PHE A 36 -9.89 0.57 9.92
CA PHE A 36 -10.28 1.08 8.62
C PHE A 36 -9.15 1.94 8.06
N SER A 37 -8.74 1.65 6.84
CA SER A 37 -7.64 2.32 6.17
C SER A 37 -7.95 2.57 4.71
N TYR A 38 -7.34 3.61 4.14
CA TYR A 38 -7.49 3.94 2.73
C TYR A 38 -6.13 3.91 2.03
N GLY A 39 -6.11 3.42 0.80
CA GLY A 39 -4.91 3.37 -0.04
C GLY A 39 -4.64 1.98 -0.60
N PRO A 40 -3.71 1.86 -1.56
CA PRO A 40 -3.26 0.56 -2.03
C PRO A 40 -2.55 -0.20 -0.89
N ILE A 41 -2.63 -1.52 -0.94
CA ILE A 41 -1.95 -2.43 0.00
C ILE A 41 -0.48 -1.98 0.16
N GLY A 42 0.04 -1.94 1.39
CA GLY A 42 1.41 -1.49 1.66
C GLY A 42 1.63 0.03 1.70
N GLN A 43 0.64 0.82 1.28
CA GLN A 43 0.58 2.28 1.47
C GLN A 43 -0.72 2.72 2.15
N GLU A 44 -1.35 1.78 2.86
CA GLU A 44 -2.58 2.01 3.60
C GLU A 44 -2.36 3.10 4.65
N VAL A 45 -3.34 4.00 4.77
CA VAL A 45 -3.35 5.05 5.77
C VAL A 45 -4.55 4.85 6.68
N ALA A 46 -4.30 4.56 7.96
CA ALA A 46 -5.36 4.47 8.95
C ALA A 46 -5.80 5.85 9.43
N TRP A 47 -7.08 5.95 9.79
CA TRP A 47 -7.67 7.17 10.36
C TRP A 47 -7.69 7.09 11.89
N VAL A 48 -7.26 8.16 12.53
CA VAL A 48 -7.22 8.30 13.98
C VAL A 48 -7.96 9.58 14.36
N PHE A 49 -8.79 9.52 15.39
CA PHE A 49 -9.69 10.60 15.78
C PHE A 49 -9.40 11.03 17.22
N ALA A 50 -9.53 12.33 17.47
CA ALA A 50 -9.36 12.91 18.80
C ALA A 50 -10.47 12.52 19.80
N SER A 51 -11.60 12.00 19.33
CA SER A 51 -12.72 11.57 20.17
C SER A 51 -13.54 10.45 19.54
N GLU A 52 -14.23 9.68 20.38
CA GLU A 52 -15.15 8.61 19.95
C GLU A 52 -16.29 9.17 19.10
N GLU A 53 -16.85 10.31 19.48
CA GLU A 53 -17.96 10.96 18.77
C GLU A 53 -17.58 11.30 17.32
N LEU A 54 -16.35 11.79 17.10
CA LEU A 54 -15.85 12.06 15.76
C LEU A 54 -15.71 10.77 14.95
N ALA A 55 -15.07 9.75 15.52
CA ALA A 55 -14.93 8.45 14.87
C ALA A 55 -16.30 7.86 14.49
N GLN A 56 -17.27 7.90 15.40
CA GLN A 56 -18.64 7.44 15.15
C GLN A 56 -19.33 8.23 14.03
N SER A 57 -19.17 9.56 14.03
CA SER A 57 -19.78 10.43 13.02
C SER A 57 -19.21 10.19 11.61
N SER A 58 -17.95 9.73 11.52
CA SER A 58 -17.25 9.44 10.27
C SER A 58 -17.51 8.02 9.74
N ILE A 59 -18.19 7.14 10.49
CA ILE A 59 -18.52 5.78 10.01
C ILE A 59 -19.36 5.82 8.73
N ALA A 60 -20.32 6.75 8.63
CA ALA A 60 -21.14 6.86 7.44
C ALA A 60 -20.30 7.21 6.19
N GLU A 61 -19.32 8.11 6.33
CA GLU A 61 -18.40 8.47 5.25
C GLU A 61 -17.46 7.31 4.89
N ALA A 62 -17.00 6.55 5.90
CA ALA A 62 -16.21 5.34 5.66
C ALA A 62 -16.99 4.27 4.87
N LEU A 63 -18.27 4.05 5.21
CA LEU A 63 -19.16 3.15 4.48
C LEU A 63 -19.52 3.67 3.07
N GLU A 64 -19.56 4.98 2.85
CA GLU A 64 -19.72 5.54 1.51
C GLU A 64 -18.49 5.31 0.64
N ALA A 65 -17.28 5.37 1.23
CA ALA A 65 -16.03 5.08 0.55
C ALA A 65 -15.86 3.58 0.28
N GLU A 66 -16.30 2.71 1.18
CA GLU A 66 -16.22 1.26 1.07
C GLU A 66 -17.58 0.61 1.43
N PRO A 67 -18.54 0.56 0.47
CA PRO A 67 -19.90 0.05 0.71
C PRO A 67 -19.96 -1.41 1.16
N ASP A 68 -18.94 -2.19 0.81
CA ASP A 68 -18.83 -3.62 1.11
C ASP A 68 -18.06 -3.90 2.42
N ALA A 69 -17.64 -2.87 3.16
CA ALA A 69 -16.88 -2.98 4.42
C ALA A 69 -17.60 -3.71 5.56
N GLY A 70 -18.90 -3.98 5.43
CA GLY A 70 -19.69 -4.64 6.47
C GLY A 70 -19.99 -3.72 7.67
N GLU A 71 -19.88 -4.25 8.89
CA GLU A 71 -20.15 -3.49 10.11
C GLU A 71 -18.87 -2.79 10.61
N LEU A 72 -18.94 -1.46 10.72
CA LEU A 72 -17.86 -0.62 11.23
C LEU A 72 -18.20 -0.09 12.62
N SER A 73 -17.19 0.04 13.49
CA SER A 73 -17.35 0.57 14.85
C SER A 73 -16.18 1.46 15.27
N ALA A 74 -16.46 2.45 16.12
CA ALA A 74 -15.42 3.26 16.74
C ALA A 74 -14.84 2.53 17.96
N SER A 75 -13.52 2.59 18.13
CA SER A 75 -12.84 1.97 19.27
C SER A 75 -11.58 2.74 19.64
N GLU A 76 -11.14 2.59 20.90
CA GLU A 76 -9.87 3.14 21.35
C GLU A 76 -8.69 2.48 20.62
N VAL A 77 -7.63 3.25 20.44
CA VAL A 77 -6.39 2.80 19.81
C VAL A 77 -5.19 3.54 20.38
N THR A 78 -4.03 2.91 20.32
CA THR A 78 -2.76 3.58 20.61
C THR A 78 -1.95 3.76 19.32
N LEU A 79 -1.11 4.78 19.25
CA LEU A 79 -0.21 4.94 18.10
C LEU A 79 0.78 3.78 17.99
N GLU A 80 1.13 3.14 19.11
CA GLU A 80 2.01 1.96 19.13
C GLU A 80 1.36 0.76 18.43
N GLU A 81 0.06 0.51 18.67
CA GLU A 81 -0.70 -0.54 17.97
C GLU A 81 -0.76 -0.31 16.45
N LEU A 82 -0.83 0.94 16.02
CA LEU A 82 -0.89 1.29 14.60
C LEU A 82 0.48 1.30 13.94
N ALA A 83 1.52 1.60 14.69
CA ALA A 83 2.87 1.75 14.17
C ALA A 83 3.38 0.48 13.50
N ASP A 84 2.97 -0.72 13.93
CA ASP A 84 3.42 -1.99 13.34
C ASP A 84 2.94 -2.19 11.88
N ARG A 85 1.79 -1.61 11.51
CA ARG A 85 1.18 -1.79 10.19
C ARG A 85 1.18 -0.53 9.34
N PHE A 86 1.06 0.63 9.97
CA PHE A 86 0.86 1.90 9.28
C PHE A 86 2.10 2.79 9.49
N PRO A 87 2.90 3.06 8.43
CA PRO A 87 4.03 3.99 8.55
C PRO A 87 3.55 5.42 8.84
N MET A 88 2.31 5.75 8.44
CA MET A 88 1.65 7.02 8.64
C MET A 88 0.16 6.82 8.94
N VAL A 89 -0.42 7.71 9.73
CA VAL A 89 -1.86 7.80 9.96
C VAL A 89 -2.36 9.23 9.72
N LEU A 90 -3.65 9.37 9.42
CA LEU A 90 -4.33 10.66 9.35
C LEU A 90 -5.07 10.91 10.66
N PHE A 91 -4.62 11.91 11.42
CA PHE A 91 -5.25 12.34 12.65
C PHE A 91 -6.28 13.43 12.40
N VAL A 92 -7.51 13.21 12.86
CA VAL A 92 -8.61 14.17 12.85
C VAL A 92 -8.72 14.80 14.23
N ASP A 93 -8.44 16.10 14.31
CA ASP A 93 -8.53 16.84 15.57
C ASP A 93 -10.01 17.13 15.97
N THR A 94 -10.21 17.68 17.18
CA THR A 94 -11.56 18.00 17.69
C THR A 94 -12.31 19.05 16.88
N THR A 95 -11.63 19.76 15.98
CA THR A 95 -12.22 20.77 15.11
C THR A 95 -12.49 20.25 13.70
N GLY A 96 -12.11 18.99 13.41
CA GLY A 96 -12.26 18.34 12.12
C GLY A 96 -11.10 18.57 11.15
N ASN A 97 -9.98 19.15 11.59
CA ASN A 97 -8.82 19.27 10.70
C ASN A 97 -8.06 17.94 10.62
N LEU A 98 -7.48 17.68 9.45
CA LEU A 98 -6.67 16.51 9.16
C LEU A 98 -5.18 16.82 9.30
N TRP A 99 -4.47 15.93 10.00
CA TRP A 99 -3.05 16.05 10.31
C TRP A 99 -2.32 14.75 9.99
N PRO A 100 -1.35 14.73 9.07
CA PRO A 100 -0.54 13.55 8.86
C PRO A 100 0.39 13.32 10.06
N LEU A 101 0.31 12.14 10.66
CA LEU A 101 1.20 11.70 11.73
C LEU A 101 2.08 10.56 11.23
N VAL A 102 3.38 10.81 11.21
CA VAL A 102 4.39 9.81 10.86
C VAL A 102 4.66 8.97 12.11
N LEU A 103 4.36 7.66 12.07
CA LEU A 103 4.49 6.77 13.22
C LEU A 103 5.84 6.04 13.23
N GLN A 104 6.26 5.58 12.05
CA GLN A 104 7.61 5.11 11.83
C GLN A 104 8.39 6.23 11.16
N GLN A 105 9.55 6.61 11.71
CA GLN A 105 10.54 7.24 10.84
C GLN A 105 10.80 6.23 9.74
N ALA A 106 10.36 6.52 8.53
CA ALA A 106 10.90 5.83 7.36
C ALA A 106 12.41 5.91 7.56
N GLU A 107 13.06 4.76 7.77
CA GLU A 107 14.51 4.72 7.62
C GLU A 107 14.76 5.41 6.27
N PRO A 108 15.68 6.40 6.22
CA PRO A 108 15.89 7.15 5.01
C PRO A 108 16.02 6.11 3.91
N LEU A 109 15.05 6.09 2.98
CA LEU A 109 15.02 5.14 1.88
C LEU A 109 16.43 5.22 1.31
N GLU A 110 17.25 4.19 1.57
CA GLU A 110 18.42 3.97 0.74
C GLU A 110 17.81 3.96 -0.65
N SER A 111 18.23 4.92 -1.48
CA SER A 111 17.60 5.17 -2.78
C SER A 111 17.29 3.81 -3.42
N PRO A 112 16.02 3.43 -3.62
CA PRO A 112 15.64 2.07 -3.95
C PRO A 112 16.33 1.58 -5.24
N ASP A 113 16.85 2.51 -6.05
CA ASP A 113 17.66 2.29 -7.24
C ASP A 113 18.86 1.32 -7.08
N ASP A 114 19.38 1.08 -5.87
CA ASP A 114 20.59 0.26 -5.66
C ASP A 114 20.44 -0.94 -4.70
N THR A 115 19.27 -1.20 -4.13
CA THR A 115 19.10 -2.35 -3.23
C THR A 115 19.06 -3.66 -4.04
N PRO A 116 19.95 -4.64 -3.79
CA PRO A 116 19.95 -5.89 -4.54
C PRO A 116 18.66 -6.67 -4.30
N LEU A 117 18.08 -7.19 -5.38
CA LEU A 117 16.86 -8.00 -5.35
C LEU A 117 17.22 -9.49 -5.47
N PRO A 118 16.39 -10.41 -4.94
CA PRO A 118 16.67 -11.82 -5.01
C PRO A 118 16.58 -12.35 -6.45
N ASP A 119 17.54 -13.19 -6.84
CA ASP A 119 17.51 -13.92 -8.12
C ASP A 119 16.33 -14.90 -8.23
N GLU A 120 15.83 -15.38 -7.08
CA GLU A 120 14.75 -16.36 -6.98
C GLU A 120 13.59 -15.86 -6.08
N PRO A 121 12.78 -14.88 -6.54
CA PRO A 121 11.63 -14.39 -5.79
C PRO A 121 10.49 -15.41 -5.75
N TYR A 122 9.54 -15.22 -4.83
CA TYR A 122 8.25 -15.88 -4.89
C TYR A 122 7.34 -15.18 -5.90
N ALA A 123 6.39 -15.92 -6.47
CA ALA A 123 5.42 -15.40 -7.40
C ALA A 123 4.18 -16.30 -7.46
N LEU A 124 3.06 -15.72 -7.92
CA LEU A 124 1.80 -16.44 -8.11
C LEU A 124 1.65 -16.95 -9.54
N PHE A 125 1.24 -18.20 -9.66
CA PHE A 125 0.99 -18.90 -10.92
C PHE A 125 -0.45 -19.42 -10.96
N VAL A 126 -1.20 -19.10 -12.02
CA VAL A 126 -2.55 -19.65 -12.20
C VAL A 126 -2.48 -21.06 -12.80
N HIS A 127 -3.24 -22.01 -12.27
CA HIS A 127 -3.39 -23.32 -12.90
C HIS A 127 -4.26 -23.22 -14.15
N GLY A 128 -3.64 -23.33 -15.34
CA GLY A 128 -4.39 -23.46 -16.61
C GLY A 128 -4.34 -22.26 -17.56
N GLY A 129 -3.58 -21.22 -17.23
CA GLY A 129 -3.21 -20.16 -18.17
C GLY A 129 -4.16 -18.95 -18.18
N GLY A 130 -3.56 -17.77 -18.14
CA GLY A 130 -4.15 -16.46 -18.02
C GLY A 130 -4.71 -15.93 -19.34
N ILE A 131 -5.29 -14.74 -19.23
CA ILE A 131 -6.03 -14.07 -20.27
C ILE A 131 -5.07 -13.59 -21.36
N ASP A 132 -4.91 -14.37 -22.42
CA ASP A 132 -4.67 -13.81 -23.75
C ASP A 132 -5.47 -14.54 -24.83
N ARG A 133 -6.21 -13.77 -25.63
CA ARG A 133 -7.14 -14.27 -26.66
C ARG A 133 -6.43 -14.71 -27.95
N TYR A 134 -5.10 -14.81 -27.96
CA TYR A 134 -4.32 -14.95 -29.19
C TYR A 134 -3.34 -16.12 -29.25
N LEU A 135 -3.31 -17.04 -28.29
CA LEU A 135 -2.43 -18.21 -28.34
C LEU A 135 -3.24 -19.51 -28.21
N GLU A 136 -3.33 -20.27 -29.31
CA GLU A 136 -4.15 -21.49 -29.45
C GLU A 136 -3.55 -22.76 -28.81
N GLU A 137 -2.52 -22.69 -27.97
CA GLU A 137 -2.01 -23.86 -27.24
C GLU A 137 -1.69 -23.52 -25.77
N PRO A 138 -2.34 -24.17 -24.79
CA PRO A 138 -2.13 -23.89 -23.37
C PRO A 138 -0.75 -24.37 -22.92
N ARG A 139 0.01 -23.50 -22.25
CA ARG A 139 1.23 -23.86 -21.51
C ARG A 139 0.96 -23.68 -20.01
N GLU A 140 1.47 -24.61 -19.21
CA GLU A 140 1.59 -24.45 -17.75
C GLU A 140 2.34 -23.13 -17.44
N GLY A 141 1.79 -22.27 -16.59
CA GLY A 141 2.51 -21.13 -16.01
C GLY A 141 2.24 -19.75 -16.59
N ASP A 142 1.01 -19.26 -16.49
CA ASP A 142 0.73 -17.83 -16.65
C ASP A 142 0.70 -17.16 -15.28
N TRP A 143 1.48 -16.11 -15.17
CA TRP A 143 1.63 -15.29 -13.97
C TRP A 143 0.34 -14.56 -13.65
N VAL A 144 0.05 -14.37 -12.36
CA VAL A 144 -0.89 -13.32 -11.96
C VAL A 144 -0.23 -11.98 -12.30
N VAL A 145 -0.85 -11.23 -13.20
CA VAL A 145 -0.38 -9.91 -13.61
C VAL A 145 -1.35 -8.84 -13.14
N HIS A 146 -0.81 -7.72 -12.67
CA HIS A 146 -1.56 -6.49 -12.51
C HIS A 146 -1.38 -5.66 -13.78
N ARG A 147 -2.47 -5.40 -14.50
CA ARG A 147 -2.44 -4.50 -15.64
C ARG A 147 -2.71 -3.09 -15.15
N ASP A 148 -1.77 -2.19 -15.40
CA ASP A 148 -2.02 -0.77 -15.23
C ASP A 148 -2.81 -0.26 -16.44
N ASP A 149 -4.02 0.25 -16.19
CA ASP A 149 -4.92 0.77 -17.23
C ASP A 149 -4.36 2.02 -17.93
N ASP A 150 -3.41 2.73 -17.31
CA ASP A 150 -2.81 3.96 -17.86
C ASP A 150 -1.54 3.70 -18.70
N GLU A 151 -0.80 2.62 -18.45
CA GLU A 151 0.52 2.37 -19.08
C GLU A 151 0.53 1.21 -20.09
N GLU A 152 -0.55 0.42 -20.20
CA GLU A 152 -0.60 -0.82 -21.02
C GLU A 152 0.53 -1.82 -20.69
N ILE A 153 1.09 -1.76 -19.47
CA ILE A 153 2.13 -2.68 -18.98
C ILE A 153 1.48 -3.73 -18.06
N ASP A 154 1.78 -5.00 -18.33
CA ASP A 154 1.43 -6.11 -17.44
C ASP A 154 2.55 -6.30 -16.41
N TYR A 155 2.27 -6.01 -15.14
CA TYR A 155 3.19 -6.18 -14.03
C TYR A 155 3.06 -7.58 -13.43
N VAL A 156 4.12 -8.38 -13.51
CA VAL A 156 4.22 -9.67 -12.82
C VAL A 156 4.44 -9.42 -11.33
N LEU A 157 3.67 -10.09 -10.47
CA LEU A 157 3.80 -9.93 -9.02
C LEU A 157 4.92 -10.81 -8.47
N PHE A 158 5.95 -10.18 -7.91
CA PHE A 158 7.05 -10.86 -7.21
C PHE A 158 7.08 -10.48 -5.74
N PHE A 159 7.43 -11.43 -4.88
CA PHE A 159 7.40 -11.27 -3.44
C PHE A 159 8.73 -11.68 -2.82
N GLU A 160 9.18 -10.89 -1.84
CA GLU A 160 10.38 -11.18 -1.06
C GLU A 160 10.18 -12.37 -0.13
N ASP A 161 9.02 -12.47 0.51
CA ASP A 161 8.67 -13.49 1.49
C ASP A 161 7.41 -14.28 1.11
N LEU A 162 7.26 -15.46 1.72
CA LEU A 162 6.16 -16.38 1.44
C LEU A 162 4.85 -15.93 2.08
N ASP A 163 4.90 -15.30 3.25
CA ASP A 163 3.71 -14.93 4.02
C ASP A 163 2.89 -13.89 3.24
N THR A 164 3.57 -12.86 2.72
CA THR A 164 2.98 -11.85 1.83
C THR A 164 2.40 -12.48 0.56
N ALA A 165 3.12 -13.43 -0.05
CA ALA A 165 2.67 -14.11 -1.26
C ALA A 165 1.42 -14.98 -1.01
N GLU A 166 1.34 -15.67 0.13
CA GLU A 166 0.19 -16.48 0.52
C GLU A 166 -1.04 -15.63 0.85
N GLN A 167 -0.83 -14.47 1.47
CA GLN A 167 -1.90 -13.51 1.73
C GLN A 167 -2.53 -13.01 0.42
N ILE A 168 -1.70 -12.50 -0.49
CA ILE A 168 -2.18 -12.01 -1.81
C ILE A 168 -2.79 -13.14 -2.64
N LEU A 169 -2.32 -14.38 -2.49
CA LEU A 169 -2.95 -15.55 -3.10
C LEU A 169 -4.37 -15.78 -2.56
N ALA A 170 -4.58 -15.69 -1.25
CA ALA A 170 -5.90 -15.83 -0.66
C ALA A 170 -6.87 -14.77 -1.19
N ASP A 171 -6.43 -13.51 -1.21
CA ASP A 171 -7.21 -12.38 -1.72
C ASP A 171 -7.55 -12.56 -3.21
N PHE A 172 -6.59 -13.03 -4.02
CA PHE A 172 -6.81 -13.32 -5.44
C PHE A 172 -7.86 -14.42 -5.63
N ILE A 173 -7.77 -15.54 -4.90
CA ILE A 173 -8.73 -16.65 -5.00
C ILE A 173 -10.12 -16.20 -4.57
N GLU A 174 -10.22 -15.39 -3.51
CA GLU A 174 -11.50 -14.84 -3.04
C GLU A 174 -12.13 -13.91 -4.06
N ALA A 175 -11.35 -12.99 -4.63
CA ALA A 175 -11.84 -11.99 -5.58
C ALA A 175 -12.21 -12.58 -6.96
N THR A 176 -11.44 -13.55 -7.44
CA THR A 176 -11.58 -14.10 -8.81
C THR A 176 -12.31 -15.43 -8.86
N GLY A 177 -12.30 -16.20 -7.77
CA GLY A 177 -12.73 -17.59 -7.75
C GLY A 177 -11.81 -18.55 -8.52
N GLU A 178 -10.66 -18.07 -9.03
CA GLU A 178 -9.69 -18.88 -9.77
C GLU A 178 -8.69 -19.56 -8.85
N SER A 179 -8.06 -20.64 -9.32
CA SER A 179 -7.02 -21.36 -8.57
C SER A 179 -5.62 -20.92 -8.99
N ALA A 180 -4.81 -20.50 -8.02
CA ALA A 180 -3.40 -20.19 -8.22
C ALA A 180 -2.52 -20.85 -7.14
N GLU A 181 -1.21 -20.88 -7.36
CA GLU A 181 -0.20 -21.37 -6.44
C GLU A 181 0.98 -20.39 -6.33
N VAL A 182 1.59 -20.31 -5.13
CA VAL A 182 2.83 -19.57 -4.94
C VAL A 182 4.02 -20.50 -5.17
N ARG A 183 4.98 -20.07 -5.99
CA ARG A 183 6.24 -20.79 -6.20
C ARG A 183 7.41 -19.83 -6.29
N ARG A 184 8.60 -20.33 -5.97
CA ARG A 184 9.84 -19.65 -6.36
C ARG A 184 10.05 -19.77 -7.85
N THR A 185 10.57 -18.71 -8.43
CA THR A 185 10.83 -18.63 -9.85
C THR A 185 12.13 -17.88 -10.12
N ARG A 186 12.56 -17.80 -11.37
CA ARG A 186 13.71 -16.97 -11.76
C ARG A 186 13.26 -15.76 -12.54
N ALA A 187 13.94 -14.64 -12.30
CA ALA A 187 13.65 -13.37 -12.97
C ALA A 187 13.84 -13.41 -14.50
N ASP A 188 14.66 -14.35 -15.00
CA ASP A 188 15.01 -14.47 -16.42
C ASP A 188 13.85 -14.94 -17.32
N THR A 189 12.73 -15.37 -16.74
CA THR A 189 11.53 -15.80 -17.46
C THR A 189 10.58 -14.66 -17.87
N LEU A 190 10.82 -13.41 -17.43
CA LEU A 190 10.03 -12.24 -17.81
C LEU A 190 10.15 -11.90 -19.31
N THR A 191 9.03 -11.61 -19.98
CA THR A 191 9.00 -11.14 -21.37
C THR A 191 9.34 -9.65 -21.49
N GLU A 192 9.68 -9.16 -22.68
CA GLU A 192 10.19 -7.77 -22.86
C GLU A 192 9.16 -6.68 -22.54
N ASP A 193 7.87 -7.00 -22.60
CA ASP A 193 6.75 -6.08 -22.39
C ASP A 193 6.20 -6.13 -20.96
N GLN A 194 6.80 -6.96 -20.09
CA GLN A 194 6.38 -7.11 -18.70
C GLN A 194 7.17 -6.21 -17.75
N GLY A 195 6.46 -5.62 -16.80
CA GLY A 195 7.03 -5.01 -15.59
C GLY A 195 7.05 -6.02 -14.44
N VAL A 196 7.66 -5.62 -13.32
CA VAL A 196 7.59 -6.35 -12.05
C VAL A 196 6.99 -5.43 -11.01
N ARG A 197 5.92 -5.85 -10.36
CA ARG A 197 5.46 -5.26 -9.11
C ARG A 197 6.05 -6.08 -7.98
N TYR A 198 7.04 -5.54 -7.29
CA TYR A 198 7.78 -6.22 -6.25
C TYR A 198 7.27 -5.84 -4.86
N TYR A 199 6.86 -6.83 -4.08
CA TYR A 199 6.40 -6.69 -2.71
C TYR A 199 7.56 -7.02 -1.77
N HIS A 200 8.06 -6.00 -1.09
CA HIS A 200 9.08 -6.13 -0.06
C HIS A 200 8.46 -6.64 1.24
N ALA A 201 9.24 -7.37 2.04
CA ALA A 201 8.80 -7.89 3.34
C ALA A 201 8.48 -6.77 4.36
N SER A 202 8.96 -5.55 4.09
CA SER A 202 8.62 -4.34 4.85
C SER A 202 7.22 -3.79 4.57
N GLY A 203 6.49 -4.38 3.62
CA GLY A 203 5.20 -3.87 3.14
C GLY A 203 5.33 -2.83 2.03
N HIS A 204 6.54 -2.42 1.66
CA HIS A 204 6.75 -1.53 0.52
C HIS A 204 6.48 -2.25 -0.82
N ILE A 205 5.81 -1.58 -1.75
CA ILE A 205 5.58 -2.07 -3.12
C ILE A 205 6.34 -1.17 -4.10
N GLU A 206 7.05 -1.81 -5.02
CA GLU A 206 7.87 -1.15 -6.03
C GLU A 206 7.53 -1.65 -7.44
N ASP A 207 7.13 -0.75 -8.33
CA ASP A 207 6.91 -1.06 -9.74
C ASP A 207 8.18 -0.80 -10.56
N LEU A 208 8.72 -1.87 -11.12
CA LEU A 208 10.02 -1.90 -11.78
C LEU A 208 9.88 -2.32 -13.23
N PRO A 209 10.41 -1.54 -14.19
CA PRO A 209 10.61 -2.03 -15.54
C PRO A 209 11.52 -3.27 -15.52
N ARG A 210 11.26 -4.28 -16.36
CA ARG A 210 12.06 -5.52 -16.41
C ARG A 210 13.58 -5.29 -16.43
N LYS A 211 14.04 -4.31 -17.22
CA LYS A 211 15.48 -4.00 -17.33
C LYS A 211 16.08 -3.59 -16.00
N GLU A 212 15.32 -2.86 -15.20
CA GLU A 212 15.73 -2.39 -13.89
C GLU A 212 15.74 -3.55 -12.88
N TYR A 213 14.67 -4.34 -12.86
CA TYR A 213 14.59 -5.53 -12.01
C TYR A 213 15.76 -6.51 -12.27
N LEU A 214 16.01 -6.84 -13.53
CA LEU A 214 17.12 -7.73 -13.94
C LEU A 214 18.50 -7.15 -13.67
N ARG A 215 18.64 -5.81 -13.58
CA ARG A 215 19.89 -5.16 -13.19
C ARG A 215 20.16 -5.39 -11.70
N ARG A 216 19.13 -5.28 -10.87
CA ARG A 216 19.22 -5.38 -9.40
C ARG A 216 19.31 -6.81 -8.87
N CYS A 217 18.96 -7.81 -9.67
CA CYS A 217 19.19 -9.22 -9.33
C CYS A 217 20.67 -9.64 -9.38
N ARG A 218 21.57 -8.83 -9.98
CA ARG A 218 22.96 -9.20 -10.31
C ARG A 218 24.01 -8.77 -9.31
#